data_AF-A0A8S8Z4E9-F1
#
_entry.id   AF-A0A8S8Z4E9-F1
#
_cell.length_a   1.000
_cell.length_b   1.000
_cell.length_c   1.000
_cell.angle_alpha   90.00
_cell.angle_beta   90.00
_cell.angle_gamma   90.00
#
_symmetry.space_group_name_H-M   'P 1'
#
loop_
_entity.id
_entity.type
_entity.pdbx_description
1 polymer ?
#
loop_
_entity_poly.entity_id
_entity_poly.type
_entity_poly.pdbx_seq_one_letter_code
_entity_poly.pdbx_strand_id
1 'polypeptide(L)'
;MPGGGLTAIGLAGLVTSYSGIAHTFIDGMHALTGLLFMFGLIILAAGLLEGGISTSNRTKATVLTIVSISLGFGTFATTLTENSTLPLFAGFLIMIAIPAIVIPTLQ
;
A
#
# COMPACT_ATOMS: atom_id res chain seq x y z
N MET A 1 3.30 12.37 -7.82
CA MET A 1 2.01 12.88 -7.30
C MET A 1 2.24 13.50 -5.93
N PRO A 2 1.54 14.59 -5.60
CA PRO A 2 1.41 15.05 -4.22
C PRO A 2 0.91 13.91 -3.33
N GLY A 3 1.41 13.77 -2.10
CA GLY A 3 0.90 12.82 -1.10
C GLY A 3 1.38 11.38 -1.23
N GLY A 4 1.69 10.87 -2.43
CA GLY A 4 2.05 9.46 -2.63
C GLY A 4 3.29 8.98 -1.84
N GLY A 5 4.31 9.82 -1.70
CA GLY A 5 5.48 9.49 -0.88
C GLY A 5 5.15 9.40 0.62
N LEU A 6 4.24 10.24 1.10
CA LEU A 6 3.79 10.25 2.49
C LEU A 6 2.89 9.03 2.78
N THR A 7 2.02 8.66 1.83
CA THR A 7 1.21 7.43 1.90
C THR A 7 2.10 6.19 1.94
N ALA A 8 3.16 6.12 1.13
CA ALA A 8 4.08 4.98 1.11
C ALA A 8 4.80 4.77 2.45
N ILE A 9 5.32 5.85 3.04
CA ILE A 9 6.01 5.79 4.34
C ILE A 9 5.01 5.50 5.47
N GLY A 10 3.81 6.09 5.42
CA GLY A 10 2.73 5.78 6.36
C GLY A 10 2.32 4.30 6.33
N LEU A 11 2.20 3.72 5.14
CA LEU A 11 1.89 2.29 4.97
C LEU A 11 3.01 1.39 5.49
N ALA A 12 4.27 1.65 5.11
CA ALA A 12 5.41 0.88 5.61
C ALA A 12 5.52 0.92 7.14
N GLY A 13 5.31 2.10 7.72
CA GLY A 13 5.36 2.29 9.17
C GLY A 13 4.18 1.64 9.90
N LEU A 14 2.98 1.68 9.32
CA LEU A 14 1.79 1.04 9.90
C LEU A 14 1.99 -0.47 9.96
N VAL A 15 2.49 -1.08 8.88
CA VAL A 15 2.72 -2.53 8.89
C VAL A 15 3.87 -2.94 9.82
N THR A 16 4.94 -2.16 9.88
CA THR A 16 6.02 -2.40 10.86
C THR A 16 5.52 -2.30 12.30
N SER A 17 4.56 -1.40 12.57
CA SER A 17 3.96 -1.23 13.90
C SER A 17 3.04 -2.40 14.28
N TYR A 18 2.39 -3.06 13.31
CA TYR A 18 1.62 -4.30 13.56
C TYR A 18 2.50 -5.53 13.85
N SER A 19 3.83 -5.46 13.66
CA SER A 19 4.76 -6.57 13.89
C SER A 19 5.16 -6.80 15.36
N GLY A 20 4.68 -6.00 16.32
CA GLY A 20 4.74 -6.34 17.76
C GLY A 20 6.09 -6.22 18.48
N ILE A 21 7.10 -5.52 17.93
CA ILE A 21 8.47 -5.47 18.48
C ILE A 21 8.63 -4.79 19.87
N ALA A 22 7.68 -4.00 20.41
CA ALA A 22 7.66 -3.56 21.83
C ALA A 22 6.40 -2.74 22.19
N HIS A 23 5.51 -3.28 23.03
CA HIS A 23 4.14 -2.79 23.29
C HIS A 23 3.95 -1.32 23.71
N THR A 24 4.96 -0.57 24.15
CA THR A 24 4.80 0.85 24.58
C THR A 24 5.39 1.87 23.60
N PHE A 25 6.35 1.46 22.77
CA PHE A 25 6.88 2.27 21.67
C PHE A 25 6.08 2.06 20.38
N ILE A 26 5.40 0.91 20.26
CA ILE A 26 4.61 0.54 19.09
C ILE A 26 3.29 1.29 18.97
N ASP A 27 2.61 1.60 20.08
CA ASP A 27 1.34 2.35 20.01
C ASP A 27 1.58 3.81 19.57
N GLY A 28 2.70 4.41 20.00
CA GLY A 28 3.14 5.73 19.54
C GLY A 28 3.54 5.73 18.06
N MET A 29 4.30 4.72 17.61
CA MET A 29 4.63 4.57 16.18
C MET A 29 3.41 4.23 15.32
N HIS A 30 2.45 3.46 15.84
CA HIS A 30 1.18 3.17 15.17
C HIS A 30 0.37 4.45 14.97
N ALA A 31 0.24 5.29 16.00
CA ALA A 31 -0.45 6.57 15.88
C ALA A 31 0.25 7.52 14.88
N LEU A 32 1.58 7.61 14.93
CA LEU A 32 2.35 8.47 14.03
C LEU A 32 2.27 8.00 12.56
N THR A 33 2.36 6.69 12.32
CA THR A 33 2.32 6.11 10.98
C THR A 33 0.91 6.11 10.39
N GLY A 34 -0.12 5.89 11.23
CA GLY A 34 -1.51 6.09 10.87
C GLY A 34 -1.82 7.54 10.53
N LEU A 35 -1.29 8.50 11.30
CA LEU A 35 -1.43 9.92 11.02
C LEU A 35 -0.69 10.32 9.72
N LEU A 36 0.51 9.80 9.50
CA LEU A 36 1.26 10.00 8.24
C LEU A 36 0.50 9.44 7.03
N PHE A 37 -0.08 8.25 7.19
CA PHE A 37 -0.89 7.61 6.16
C PHE A 37 -2.16 8.42 5.86
N MET A 38 -2.87 8.89 6.89
CA MET A 38 -4.05 9.73 6.76
C MET A 38 -3.73 11.04 6.02
N PHE A 39 -2.71 11.78 6.44
CA PHE A 39 -2.29 13.01 5.74
C PHE A 39 -1.80 12.72 4.33
N GLY A 40 -1.13 11.58 4.11
CA GLY A 40 -0.73 11.14 2.78
C GLY A 40 -1.93 10.91 1.86
N LEU A 41 -2.99 10.26 2.36
CA LEU A 41 -4.23 10.05 1.62
C LEU A 41 -4.99 11.36 1.34
N ILE A 42 -5.02 12.32 2.27
CA ILE A 42 -5.64 13.63 2.04
C ILE A 42 -4.95 14.37 0.89
N ILE A 43 -3.61 14.42 0.90
CA ILE A 43 -2.83 15.10 -0.14
C ILE A 43 -2.90 14.32 -1.47
N LEU A 44 -2.95 12.99 -1.41
CA LEU A 44 -3.12 12.14 -2.59
C LEU A 44 -4.50 12.32 -3.23
N ALA A 45 -5.56 12.41 -2.43
CA ALA A 45 -6.92 12.66 -2.89
C ALA A 45 -7.05 14.05 -3.51
N ALA A 46 -6.47 15.08 -2.89
CA ALA A 46 -6.40 16.41 -3.48
C ALA A 46 -5.65 16.38 -4.83
N GLY A 47 -4.47 15.75 -4.88
CA GLY A 47 -3.70 15.62 -6.12
C GLY A 47 -4.39 14.81 -7.22
N LEU A 48 -5.25 13.84 -6.86
CA LEU A 48 -6.06 13.08 -7.81
C LEU A 48 -7.22 13.92 -8.37
N LEU A 49 -7.86 14.75 -7.55
CA LEU A 49 -8.97 15.62 -7.97
C LEU A 49 -8.51 16.82 -8.81
N GLU A 50 -7.30 17.32 -8.57
CA GLU A 50 -6.78 18.54 -9.20
C GLU A 50 -6.03 18.28 -10.51
N GLY A 51 -5.46 17.08 -10.69
CA GLY A 51 -4.63 16.75 -11.86
C GLY A 51 -4.71 15.32 -12.36
N GLY A 52 -5.63 14.50 -11.83
CA GLY A 52 -5.79 13.10 -12.21
C GLY A 52 -4.58 12.21 -11.85
N ILE A 53 -4.58 11.00 -12.38
CA ILE A 53 -3.47 10.06 -12.24
C ILE A 53 -2.25 10.55 -13.05
N SER A 54 -1.21 11.00 -12.35
CA SER A 54 0.01 11.49 -12.99
C SER A 54 0.77 10.37 -13.69
N THR A 55 1.00 10.50 -15.00
CA THR A 55 1.71 9.51 -15.83
C THR A 55 3.24 9.67 -15.82
N SER A 56 3.78 10.63 -15.05
CA SER A 56 5.22 10.91 -15.00
C SER A 56 6.02 9.74 -14.41
N ASN A 57 7.27 9.56 -14.87
CA ASN A 57 8.18 8.51 -14.36
C ASN A 57 8.38 8.58 -12.84
N ARG A 58 8.37 9.79 -12.26
CA ARG A 58 8.47 9.98 -10.81
C ARG A 58 7.22 9.44 -10.08
N THR A 59 6.03 9.63 -10.63
CA THR A 59 4.80 9.06 -10.05
C THR A 59 4.77 7.54 -10.20
N LYS A 60 5.15 6.99 -11.36
CA LYS A 60 5.24 5.53 -11.56
C LYS A 60 6.16 4.88 -10.53
N ALA A 61 7.31 5.49 -10.23
CA ALA A 61 8.20 5.00 -9.19
C ALA A 61 7.54 4.98 -7.80
N THR A 62 6.85 6.06 -7.40
CA THR A 62 6.14 6.12 -6.11
C THR A 62 5.03 5.08 -6.03
N VAL A 63 4.25 4.89 -7.10
CA VAL A 63 3.18 3.87 -7.16
C VAL A 63 3.77 2.47 -7.06
N LEU A 64 4.86 2.19 -7.79
CA LEU A 64 5.55 0.91 -7.72
C LEU A 64 6.05 0.62 -6.29
N THR A 65 6.58 1.63 -5.58
CA THR A 65 7.01 1.50 -4.18
C THR A 65 5.84 1.17 -3.26
N ILE A 66 4.69 1.84 -3.41
CA ILE A 66 3.50 1.54 -2.59
C ILE A 66 3.03 0.09 -2.83
N VAL A 67 2.93 -0.30 -4.11
CA VAL A 67 2.48 -1.64 -4.51
C VAL A 67 3.46 -2.72 -4.03
N SER A 68 4.77 -2.48 -4.10
CA SER A 68 5.77 -3.45 -3.63
C SER A 68 5.74 -3.63 -2.11
N ILE A 69 5.54 -2.55 -1.35
CA ILE A 69 5.34 -2.62 0.11
C ILE A 69 4.07 -3.42 0.43
N SER A 70 2.95 -3.10 -0.23
CA SER A 70 1.68 -3.80 0.00
C SER A 70 1.74 -5.27 -0.39
N LEU A 71 2.43 -5.65 -1.47
CA LEU A 71 2.62 -7.05 -1.87
C LEU A 71 3.56 -7.80 -0.91
N GLY A 72 4.66 -7.18 -0.50
CA GLY A 72 5.61 -7.80 0.45
C GLY A 72 4.94 -8.13 1.78
N PHE A 73 4.11 -7.23 2.31
CA PHE A 73 3.39 -7.48 3.55
C PHE A 73 2.12 -8.31 3.36
N GLY A 74 1.41 -8.17 2.24
CA GLY A 74 0.25 -8.99 1.92
C GLY A 74 0.60 -10.47 1.81
N THR A 75 1.75 -10.79 1.21
CA THR A 75 2.26 -12.17 1.15
C THR A 75 2.74 -12.68 2.51
N PHE A 76 3.37 -11.83 3.32
CA PHE A 76 3.74 -12.19 4.69
C PHE A 76 2.50 -12.51 5.56
N ALA A 77 1.45 -11.70 5.47
CA ALA A 77 0.20 -11.91 6.19
C ALA A 77 -0.53 -13.20 5.77
N THR A 78 -0.49 -13.56 4.48
CA THR A 78 -1.11 -14.82 4.02
C THR A 78 -0.31 -16.06 4.44
N THR A 79 1.01 -15.96 4.64
CA THR A 79 1.82 -17.09 5.15
C THR A 79 1.67 -17.34 6.65
N LEU A 80 1.32 -16.31 7.43
CA LEU A 80 1.14 -16.42 8.89
C LEU A 80 -0.30 -16.75 9.30
N THR A 81 -1.22 -16.86 8.36
CA THR A 81 -2.63 -17.11 8.66
C THR A 81 -2.91 -18.62 8.73
N GLU A 82 -3.61 -19.06 9.77
CA GLU A 82 -4.04 -20.47 9.89
C GLU A 82 -5.27 -20.78 9.02
N ASN A 83 -5.93 -19.75 8.48
CA ASN A 83 -7.12 -19.91 7.67
C ASN A 83 -6.78 -20.16 6.19
N SER A 84 -6.95 -21.41 5.74
CA SER A 84 -6.61 -21.85 4.38
C SER A 84 -7.41 -21.18 3.25
N THR A 85 -8.51 -20.48 3.56
CA THR A 85 -9.35 -19.80 2.56
C THR A 85 -8.83 -18.43 2.14
N LEU A 86 -8.08 -17.75 3.02
CA LEU A 86 -7.54 -16.40 2.76
C LEU A 86 -6.49 -16.37 1.63
N PRO A 87 -5.50 -17.28 1.58
CA PRO A 87 -4.54 -17.33 0.47
C PRO A 87 -5.20 -17.65 -0.86
N LEU A 88 -6.21 -18.54 -0.86
CA LEU A 88 -6.99 -18.89 -2.05
C LEU A 88 -7.76 -17.69 -2.60
N PHE A 89 -8.45 -16.95 -1.72
CA PHE A 89 -9.17 -15.73 -2.10
C PHE A 89 -8.23 -14.65 -2.64
N ALA A 90 -7.10 -14.41 -1.98
CA ALA A 90 -6.08 -13.48 -2.46
C ALA A 90 -5.52 -13.91 -3.83
N GLY A 91 -5.32 -15.21 -4.03
CA GLY A 91 -4.90 -15.78 -5.32
C GLY A 91 -5.90 -15.48 -6.45
N PHE A 92 -7.21 -15.64 -6.20
CA PHE A 92 -8.24 -15.25 -7.17
C PHE A 92 -8.22 -13.77 -7.50
N LEU A 93 -8.04 -12.90 -6.49
CA LEU A 93 -7.95 -11.45 -6.72
C LEU A 93 -6.73 -11.07 -7.57
N ILE A 94 -5.56 -11.68 -7.31
CA ILE A 94 -4.35 -11.44 -8.10
C ILE A 94 -4.51 -11.96 -9.54
N MET A 95 -5.15 -13.12 -9.71
CA MET A 95 -5.43 -13.71 -11.02
C MET A 95 -6.30 -12.80 -11.90
N ILE A 96 -7.22 -12.04 -11.31
CA ILE A 96 -8.08 -11.07 -12.02
C ILE A 96 -7.38 -9.72 -12.19
N ALA A 97 -6.60 -9.30 -11.19
CA ALA A 97 -5.92 -8.00 -11.20
C ALA A 97 -4.80 -7.91 -12.24
N ILE A 98 -4.00 -8.97 -12.44
CA ILE A 98 -2.88 -8.96 -13.40
C ILE A 98 -3.37 -8.70 -14.84
N PRO A 99 -4.34 -9.44 -15.39
CA PRO A 99 -4.90 -9.15 -16.72
C PRO A 99 -5.47 -7.74 -16.83
N ALA A 100 -6.17 -7.27 -15.80
CA ALA A 100 -6.79 -5.95 -15.78
C ALA A 100 -5.77 -4.80 -15.88
N ILE A 101 -4.55 -5.00 -15.37
CA ILE A 101 -3.46 -4.01 -15.46
C ILE A 101 -2.74 -4.09 -16.81
N VAL A 102 -2.56 -5.29 -17.35
CA VAL A 102 -1.78 -5.52 -18.57
C VAL A 102 -2.55 -5.11 -19.83
N ILE A 103 -3.84 -5.42 -19.93
CA ILE A 103 -4.66 -5.15 -21.13
C ILE A 103 -4.64 -3.65 -21.54
N PRO A 104 -4.82 -2.68 -20.63
CA PRO A 104 -4.76 -1.26 -20.98
C PRO A 104 -3.36 -0.77 -21.39
N THR A 105 -2.29 -1.50 -21.09
CA THR A 105 -0.91 -1.12 -21.44
C THR A 105 -0.43 -1.69 -22.77
N LEU A 106 -1.24 -2.57 -23.40
CA LEU A 106 -0.95 -3.20 -24.69
C LEU A 106 -1.69 -2.54 -25.87
N GLN A 107 -2.49 -1.50 -25.62
CA GLN A 107 -3.17 -0.67 -26.65
C GLN A 107 -2.46 0.67 -26.79
#